data_AF-A0A2P4PKD3-F1
#
_entry.id   AF-A0A2P4PKD3-F1
#
_cell.length_a   1.000
_cell.length_b   1.000
_cell.length_c   1.000
_cell.angle_alpha   90.00
_cell.angle_beta   90.00
_cell.angle_gamma   90.00
#
_symmetry.space_group_name_H-M   'P 1'
#
loop_
_entity.id
_entity.type
_entity.pdbx_description
1 polymer ?
#
loop_
_entity_poly.entity_id
_entity_poly.type
_entity_poly.pdbx_seq_one_letter_code
_entity_poly.pdbx_strand_id
1 'polypeptide(L)'
;MERTCGMLQPLAKSRLHPYKNLTNNVYLLELFNNLCYFRKFYDQIFPSIPCKEYKEHLVYTNQNYEEEFQWPSKTYTLTFQEVKKIKDHLSVIDNRASGMRLNDFETNGTKFGHLITSDGRVIGSEWIRRNKDWARINYTVLTRLEIDKWAHLPSAIPEFVTKSFYAQVNYFFLYEYMDQKIMLANVTWTNEVNEDSLGTTSFVGDGSTQFIDVTAINRCVGFMKLGRKTYIIDKECMEEWE
;
A
#
# COMPACT_ATOMS: atom_id res chain seq x y z
N MET A 1 0.65 27.64 36.03
CA MET A 1 0.98 27.26 34.64
C MET A 1 1.47 28.45 33.82
N GLU A 2 0.86 29.63 33.90
CA GLU A 2 1.28 30.78 33.08
C GLU A 2 2.73 31.25 33.36
N ARG A 3 3.18 31.26 34.62
CA ARG A 3 4.58 31.60 34.97
C ARG A 3 5.60 30.62 34.38
N THR A 4 5.32 29.32 34.43
CA THR A 4 6.21 28.30 33.86
C THR A 4 6.24 28.37 32.32
N CYS A 5 5.11 28.63 31.67
CA CYS A 5 5.07 28.86 30.21
C CYS A 5 5.81 30.16 29.81
N GLY A 6 5.70 31.23 30.59
CA GLY A 6 6.43 32.49 30.34
C GLY A 6 7.95 32.35 30.44
N MET A 7 8.45 31.50 31.36
CA MET A 7 9.88 31.23 31.51
C MET A 7 10.48 30.39 30.37
N LEU A 8 9.65 29.59 29.67
CA LEU A 8 10.07 28.78 28.51
C LEU A 8 10.01 29.56 27.19
N GLN A 9 9.33 30.70 27.16
CA GLN A 9 9.15 31.53 25.97
C GLN A 9 10.47 31.97 25.30
N PRO A 10 11.57 32.30 26.03
CA PRO A 10 12.87 32.59 25.42
C PRO A 10 13.55 31.35 24.82
N LEU A 11 13.30 30.16 25.37
CA LEU A 11 13.80 28.88 24.83
C LEU A 11 13.03 28.46 23.57
N ALA A 12 11.75 28.86 23.47
CA ALA A 12 10.86 28.63 22.33
C ALA A 12 10.91 29.76 21.28
N LYS A 13 11.42 30.95 21.58
CA LYS A 13 11.52 32.11 20.65
C LYS A 13 12.82 32.89 20.87
N SER A 14 13.98 32.23 20.82
CA SER A 14 15.29 32.92 20.85
C SER A 14 15.63 33.49 19.47
N ARG A 15 15.77 34.82 19.39
CA ARG A 15 16.28 35.53 18.18
C ARG A 15 17.81 35.56 18.10
N LEU A 16 18.51 35.33 19.22
CA LEU A 16 19.97 35.33 19.31
C LEU A 16 20.60 34.03 18.78
N HIS A 17 19.92 32.90 18.95
CA HIS A 17 20.36 31.59 18.46
C HIS A 17 19.24 30.90 17.67
N PRO A 18 18.97 31.35 16.43
CA PRO A 18 17.83 30.88 15.66
C PRO A 18 17.82 29.36 15.45
N TYR A 19 18.97 28.69 15.45
CA TYR A 19 19.06 27.23 15.23
C TYR A 19 19.09 26.39 16.52
N LYS A 20 19.07 27.00 17.71
CA LYS A 20 18.98 26.28 18.99
C LYS A 20 17.58 26.28 19.60
N ASN A 21 16.72 27.13 19.06
CA ASN A 21 15.35 27.30 19.54
C ASN A 21 14.46 26.15 19.06
N LEU A 22 13.70 25.56 19.98
CA LEU A 22 12.72 24.51 19.73
C LEU A 22 11.75 24.82 18.57
N THR A 23 11.17 26.02 18.51
CA THR A 23 10.19 26.36 17.44
C THR A 23 10.84 26.36 16.06
N ASN A 24 12.06 26.90 15.96
CA ASN A 24 12.77 26.92 14.68
C ASN A 24 13.26 25.52 14.30
N ASN A 25 13.65 24.68 15.26
CA ASN A 25 14.00 23.29 14.99
C ASN A 25 12.79 22.47 14.54
N VAL A 26 11.62 22.64 15.16
CA VAL A 26 10.37 22.00 14.71
C VAL A 26 10.00 22.48 13.31
N TYR A 27 10.05 23.80 13.08
CA TYR A 27 9.74 24.38 11.77
C TYR A 27 10.74 23.93 10.68
N LEU A 28 12.03 23.87 10.99
CA LEU A 28 13.05 23.36 10.06
C LEU A 28 12.83 21.86 9.80
N LEU A 29 12.56 21.05 10.81
CA LEU A 29 12.22 19.63 10.64
C LEU A 29 10.99 19.45 9.75
N GLU A 30 9.98 20.30 9.92
CA GLU A 30 8.78 20.29 9.09
C GLU A 30 9.07 20.69 7.63
N LEU A 31 9.90 21.72 7.41
CA LEU A 31 10.39 22.08 6.08
C LEU A 31 11.22 20.96 5.44
N PHE A 32 12.10 20.31 6.21
CA PHE A 32 12.89 19.17 5.73
C PHE A 32 12.02 17.95 5.43
N ASN A 33 10.99 17.69 6.24
CA ASN A 33 10.01 16.65 5.95
C ASN A 33 9.22 16.94 4.68
N ASN A 34 8.96 18.21 4.37
CA ASN A 34 8.27 18.59 3.13
C ASN A 34 9.19 18.59 1.89
N LEU A 35 10.52 18.57 2.06
CA LEU A 35 11.44 18.49 0.93
C LEU A 35 11.30 17.18 0.13
N CYS A 36 10.78 16.10 0.74
CA CYS A 36 10.56 14.84 0.01
C CYS A 36 9.55 15.00 -1.14
N TYR A 37 8.63 15.97 -1.05
CA TYR A 37 7.68 16.29 -2.12
C TYR A 37 8.31 17.11 -3.26
N PHE A 38 9.49 17.70 -3.04
CA PHE A 38 10.24 18.47 -4.04
C PHE A 38 11.44 17.68 -4.58
N ARG A 39 11.15 16.60 -5.32
CA ARG A 39 12.12 15.56 -5.75
C ARG A 39 13.40 16.14 -6.40
N LYS A 40 13.26 17.15 -7.26
CA LYS A 40 14.40 17.86 -7.91
C LYS A 40 15.42 18.42 -6.93
N PHE A 41 14.97 18.98 -5.80
CA PHE A 41 15.85 19.56 -4.78
C PHE A 41 16.30 18.52 -3.76
N TYR A 42 15.42 17.56 -3.44
CA TYR A 42 15.73 16.45 -2.55
C TYR A 42 16.93 15.64 -3.04
N ASP A 43 16.95 15.26 -4.32
CA ASP A 43 18.02 14.46 -4.93
C ASP A 43 19.37 15.21 -5.03
N GLN A 44 19.34 16.55 -5.01
CA GLN A 44 20.55 17.38 -5.00
C GLN A 44 21.16 17.54 -3.61
N ILE A 45 20.31 17.55 -2.57
CA ILE A 45 20.71 17.81 -1.18
C ILE A 45 21.10 16.50 -0.48
N PHE A 46 20.38 15.42 -0.76
CA PHE A 46 20.60 14.12 -0.15
C PHE A 46 21.23 13.19 -1.19
N PRO A 47 22.44 12.65 -0.94
CA PRO A 47 23.06 11.70 -1.87
C PRO A 47 22.15 10.49 -2.06
N SER A 48 22.14 9.94 -3.28
CA SER A 48 21.46 8.68 -3.57
C SER A 48 21.97 7.62 -2.59
N ILE A 49 21.09 7.13 -1.72
CA ILE A 49 21.44 6.05 -0.80
C ILE A 49 21.76 4.84 -1.68
N PRO A 50 22.97 4.27 -1.63
CA PRO A 50 23.28 3.08 -2.41
C PRO A 50 22.26 1.99 -2.08
N CYS A 51 21.79 1.27 -3.10
CA CYS A 51 20.91 0.13 -2.91
C CYS A 51 21.58 -0.82 -1.92
N LYS A 52 21.02 -0.93 -0.72
CA LYS A 52 21.58 -1.76 0.33
C LYS A 52 21.26 -3.21 -0.05
N GLU A 53 22.29 -4.04 -0.16
CA GLU A 53 22.10 -5.49 -0.25
C GLU A 53 21.56 -5.99 1.10
N TYR A 54 20.25 -6.24 1.14
CA TYR A 54 19.60 -6.83 2.30
C TYR A 54 19.49 -8.34 2.11
N LYS A 55 19.52 -9.09 3.22
CA LYS A 55 19.19 -10.53 3.18
C LYS A 55 17.77 -10.71 2.64
N GLU A 56 17.50 -11.78 1.87
CA GLU A 56 16.18 -11.99 1.22
C GLU A 56 14.98 -11.97 2.17
N HIS A 57 15.16 -12.37 3.43
CA HIS A 57 14.09 -12.31 4.44
C HIS A 57 13.83 -10.89 4.97
N LEU A 58 14.70 -9.93 4.66
CA LEU A 58 14.56 -8.52 5.02
C LEU A 58 13.99 -7.71 3.87
N VAL A 59 14.46 -7.95 2.64
CA VAL A 59 13.94 -7.34 1.42
C VAL A 59 13.93 -8.37 0.31
N TYR A 60 12.86 -8.40 -0.48
CA TYR A 60 12.76 -9.25 -1.66
C TYR A 60 12.21 -8.48 -2.87
N THR A 61 12.89 -8.60 -4.00
CA THR A 61 12.42 -8.16 -5.31
C THR A 61 13.02 -9.09 -6.37
N ASN A 62 12.52 -9.05 -7.60
CA ASN A 62 13.10 -9.78 -8.72
C ASN A 62 12.95 -9.00 -10.03
N GLN A 63 13.54 -9.50 -11.11
CA GLN A 63 13.62 -8.80 -12.40
C GLN A 63 12.25 -8.49 -13.04
N ASN A 64 11.17 -9.16 -12.61
CA ASN A 64 9.83 -8.94 -13.13
C ASN A 64 9.07 -7.81 -12.40
N TYR A 65 9.63 -7.27 -11.31
CA TYR A 65 8.98 -6.27 -10.46
C TYR A 65 9.88 -5.06 -10.25
N GLU A 66 9.28 -3.88 -10.26
CA GLU A 66 9.92 -2.65 -9.76
C GLU A 66 9.68 -2.50 -8.25
N GLU A 67 8.69 -3.21 -7.71
CA GLU A 67 8.33 -3.22 -6.31
C GLU A 67 9.26 -4.08 -5.45
N GLU A 68 9.32 -3.77 -4.16
CA GLU A 68 10.11 -4.52 -3.19
C GLU A 68 9.26 -4.91 -1.97
N PHE A 69 9.30 -6.16 -1.56
CA PHE A 69 8.81 -6.55 -0.24
C PHE A 69 9.85 -6.20 0.83
N GLN A 70 9.38 -5.76 2.00
CA GLN A 70 10.24 -5.49 3.15
C GLN A 70 9.72 -6.14 4.44
N TRP A 71 10.67 -6.37 5.35
CA TRP A 71 10.47 -6.90 6.70
C TRP A 71 9.32 -6.16 7.43
N PRO A 72 8.53 -6.84 8.29
CA PRO A 72 8.66 -8.21 8.76
C PRO A 72 8.29 -9.26 7.73
N SER A 73 9.00 -10.38 7.78
CA SER A 73 8.69 -11.56 6.99
C SER A 73 8.45 -12.78 7.88
N LYS A 74 7.61 -13.70 7.41
CA LYS A 74 7.31 -14.95 8.12
C LYS A 74 6.88 -16.03 7.13
N THR A 75 7.40 -17.24 7.31
CA THR A 75 6.88 -18.40 6.58
C THR A 75 5.40 -18.61 6.89
N TYR A 76 4.63 -18.94 5.86
CA TYR A 76 3.19 -19.09 5.98
C TYR A 76 2.69 -20.21 5.09
N THR A 77 1.82 -21.04 5.67
CA THR A 77 1.12 -22.10 4.96
C THR A 77 -0.31 -21.64 4.69
N LEU A 78 -0.67 -21.63 3.42
CA LEU A 78 -1.98 -21.26 2.91
C LEU A 78 -3.03 -22.28 3.35
N THR A 79 -4.21 -21.77 3.66
CA THR A 79 -5.41 -22.61 3.80
C THR A 79 -5.87 -23.11 2.43
N PHE A 80 -6.66 -24.18 2.41
CA PHE A 80 -7.27 -24.70 1.19
C PHE A 80 -8.06 -23.62 0.41
N GLN A 81 -8.75 -22.73 1.11
CA GLN A 81 -9.49 -21.63 0.49
C GLN A 81 -8.56 -20.58 -0.14
N GLU A 82 -7.41 -20.31 0.48
CA GLU A 82 -6.41 -19.39 -0.08
C GLU A 82 -5.73 -20.00 -1.30
N VAL A 83 -5.39 -21.29 -1.28
CA VAL A 83 -4.86 -22.00 -2.47
C VAL A 83 -5.84 -21.93 -3.63
N LYS A 84 -7.14 -22.14 -3.36
CA LYS A 84 -8.18 -21.97 -4.38
C LYS A 84 -8.16 -20.55 -4.98
N LYS A 85 -8.07 -19.51 -4.14
CA LYS A 85 -8.00 -18.12 -4.61
C LYS A 85 -6.73 -17.81 -5.40
N ILE A 86 -5.59 -18.40 -5.03
CA ILE A 86 -4.35 -18.29 -5.81
C ILE A 86 -4.53 -18.94 -7.18
N LYS A 87 -5.09 -20.16 -7.22
CA LYS A 87 -5.39 -20.81 -8.50
C LYS A 87 -6.32 -19.94 -9.35
N ASP A 88 -7.39 -19.40 -8.77
CA ASP A 88 -8.35 -18.55 -9.47
C ASP A 88 -7.65 -17.31 -10.04
N HIS A 89 -6.79 -16.66 -9.26
CA HIS A 89 -5.97 -15.52 -9.71
C HIS A 89 -5.00 -15.89 -10.84
N LEU A 90 -4.20 -16.94 -10.67
CA LEU A 90 -3.22 -17.38 -11.65
C LEU A 90 -3.88 -17.86 -12.95
N SER A 91 -5.09 -18.41 -12.88
CA SER A 91 -5.87 -18.81 -14.06
C SER A 91 -6.24 -17.64 -14.98
N VAL A 92 -6.29 -16.41 -14.45
CA VAL A 92 -6.53 -15.21 -15.25
C VAL A 92 -5.25 -14.80 -16.01
N ILE A 93 -4.08 -15.09 -15.45
CA ILE A 93 -2.78 -14.65 -15.97
C ILE A 93 -2.14 -15.71 -16.88
N ASP A 94 -2.28 -16.99 -16.52
CA ASP A 94 -1.76 -18.14 -17.25
C ASP A 94 -2.84 -19.22 -17.44
N ASN A 95 -3.21 -19.46 -18.69
CA ASN A 95 -4.18 -20.49 -19.08
C ASN A 95 -3.81 -21.91 -18.59
N ARG A 96 -2.52 -22.18 -18.33
CA ARG A 96 -2.08 -23.47 -17.78
C ARG A 96 -2.59 -23.69 -16.36
N ALA A 97 -2.65 -22.64 -15.55
CA ALA A 97 -3.13 -22.71 -14.17
C ALA A 97 -4.58 -23.20 -14.09
N SER A 98 -5.41 -22.88 -15.08
CA SER A 98 -6.81 -23.33 -15.14
C SER A 98 -6.93 -24.86 -15.17
N GLY A 99 -6.03 -25.54 -15.88
CA GLY A 99 -6.01 -26.99 -16.05
C GLY A 99 -5.38 -27.77 -14.89
N MET A 100 -4.62 -27.11 -14.00
CA MET A 100 -3.94 -27.75 -12.88
C MET A 100 -4.92 -28.15 -11.75
N ARG A 101 -4.60 -29.20 -11.00
CA ARG A 101 -5.36 -29.58 -9.80
C ARG A 101 -4.89 -28.73 -8.61
N LEU A 102 -5.75 -28.54 -7.61
CA LEU A 102 -5.40 -27.75 -6.43
C LEU A 102 -4.20 -28.32 -5.65
N ASN A 103 -4.00 -29.63 -5.68
CA ASN A 103 -2.86 -30.28 -5.01
C ASN A 103 -1.53 -30.07 -5.76
N ASP A 104 -1.57 -29.57 -6.99
CA ASP A 104 -0.37 -29.25 -7.77
C ASP A 104 0.18 -27.86 -7.40
N PHE A 105 -0.56 -27.08 -6.59
CA PHE A 105 -0.14 -25.77 -6.12
C PHE A 105 0.61 -25.91 -4.80
N GLU A 106 1.70 -25.16 -4.68
CA GLU A 106 2.41 -25.02 -3.43
C GLU A 106 1.50 -24.42 -2.35
N THR A 107 1.65 -24.92 -1.13
CA THR A 107 0.89 -24.43 0.02
C THR A 107 1.70 -23.50 0.89
N ASN A 108 3.02 -23.50 0.74
CA ASN A 108 3.91 -22.66 1.53
C ASN A 108 4.35 -21.44 0.74
N GLY A 109 4.60 -20.35 1.46
CA GLY A 109 5.24 -19.17 0.93
C GLY A 109 5.71 -18.28 2.08
N THR A 110 6.05 -17.03 1.76
CA THR A 110 6.54 -16.08 2.76
C THR A 110 5.65 -14.85 2.78
N LYS A 111 5.09 -14.54 3.95
CA LYS A 111 4.40 -13.28 4.18
C LYS A 111 5.40 -12.16 4.37
N PHE A 112 5.06 -10.98 3.88
CA PHE A 112 5.78 -9.73 4.11
C PHE A 112 4.83 -8.66 4.68
N GLY A 113 5.39 -7.77 5.48
CA GLY A 113 4.67 -6.73 6.19
C GLY A 113 4.56 -5.42 5.42
N HIS A 114 5.50 -5.17 4.51
CA HIS A 114 5.54 -3.95 3.73
C HIS A 114 5.81 -4.24 2.24
N LEU A 115 5.30 -3.35 1.41
CA LEU A 115 5.59 -3.21 -0.01
C LEU A 115 6.15 -1.81 -0.24
N ILE A 116 7.26 -1.73 -0.96
CA ILE A 116 7.72 -0.50 -1.62
C ILE A 116 7.20 -0.57 -3.05
N THR A 117 6.42 0.42 -3.42
CA THR A 117 5.92 0.61 -4.79
C THR A 117 7.03 1.12 -5.71
N SER A 118 6.84 1.01 -7.03
CA SER A 118 7.80 1.46 -8.04
C SER A 118 8.21 2.93 -7.90
N ASP A 119 7.33 3.78 -7.37
CA ASP A 119 7.61 5.20 -7.17
C ASP A 119 8.28 5.53 -5.81
N GLY A 120 8.44 4.51 -4.96
CA GLY A 120 9.14 4.58 -3.68
C GLY A 120 8.23 4.73 -2.44
N ARG A 121 6.90 4.65 -2.58
CA ARG A 121 5.98 4.73 -1.43
C ARG A 121 5.97 3.43 -0.65
N VAL A 122 5.98 3.55 0.68
CA VAL A 122 5.88 2.42 1.62
C VAL A 122 4.41 2.15 1.93
N ILE A 123 3.95 0.94 1.63
CA ILE A 123 2.62 0.44 1.96
C ILE A 123 2.77 -0.68 2.98
N GLY A 124 2.03 -0.59 4.08
CA GLY A 124 2.00 -1.63 5.10
C GLY A 124 0.88 -2.65 4.88
N SER A 125 0.86 -3.69 5.70
CA SER A 125 -0.23 -4.65 5.74
C SER A 125 -0.93 -4.70 7.09
N GLU A 126 -2.18 -5.17 7.13
CA GLU A 126 -2.90 -5.33 8.39
C GLU A 126 -2.19 -6.32 9.33
N TRP A 127 -1.54 -7.36 8.80
CA TRP A 127 -0.80 -8.35 9.57
C TRP A 127 0.19 -7.76 10.60
N ILE A 128 0.79 -6.60 10.29
CA ILE A 128 1.82 -5.97 11.14
C ILE A 128 1.27 -4.86 12.04
N ARG A 129 -0.04 -4.59 11.96
CA ARG A 129 -0.73 -3.57 12.74
C ARG A 129 -0.63 -3.87 14.24
N ARG A 130 0.16 -3.08 14.96
CA ARG A 130 0.26 -3.13 16.44
C ARG A 130 -0.67 -2.12 17.08
N ASN A 131 -1.33 -2.51 18.18
CA ASN A 131 -2.11 -1.63 19.08
C ASN A 131 -3.30 -0.87 18.47
N LYS A 132 -3.84 -1.31 17.32
CA LYS A 132 -4.97 -0.67 16.61
C LYS A 132 -4.77 0.80 16.24
N ASP A 133 -3.55 1.32 16.35
CA ASP A 133 -3.25 2.71 16.10
C ASP A 133 -3.12 2.94 14.59
N TRP A 134 -4.08 3.67 14.02
CA TRP A 134 -4.21 3.89 12.57
C TRP A 134 -3.07 4.73 12.00
N ALA A 135 -2.41 5.53 12.85
CA ALA A 135 -1.50 6.58 12.42
C ALA A 135 -0.13 6.10 11.94
N ARG A 136 0.23 4.83 12.12
CA ARG A 136 1.62 4.36 11.88
C ARG A 136 1.80 3.38 10.73
N ILE A 137 0.75 2.71 10.27
CA ILE A 137 0.84 1.71 9.21
C ILE A 137 -0.39 1.89 8.33
N ASN A 138 -0.19 2.45 7.13
CA ASN A 138 -1.26 2.52 6.15
C ASN A 138 -1.28 1.21 5.36
N TYR A 139 -2.38 0.47 5.49
CA TYR A 139 -2.64 -0.80 4.80
C TYR A 139 -3.91 -0.74 3.94
N THR A 140 -4.43 0.47 3.71
CA THR A 140 -5.56 0.72 2.83
C THR A 140 -5.04 1.33 1.54
N VAL A 141 -5.47 0.79 0.41
CA VAL A 141 -4.88 1.09 -0.89
C VAL A 141 -5.94 1.37 -1.95
N LEU A 142 -5.55 2.20 -2.91
CA LEU A 142 -6.18 2.26 -4.22
C LEU A 142 -5.41 1.32 -5.14
N THR A 143 -6.13 0.45 -5.84
CA THR A 143 -5.59 -0.43 -6.86
C THR A 143 -6.12 -0.01 -8.23
N ARG A 144 -5.35 -0.24 -9.29
CA ARG A 144 -5.77 -0.07 -10.67
C ARG A 144 -5.75 -1.44 -11.35
N LEU A 145 -6.91 -1.89 -11.80
CA LEU A 145 -7.07 -3.18 -12.46
C LEU A 145 -7.65 -2.97 -13.85
N GLU A 146 -7.13 -3.72 -14.82
CA GLU A 146 -7.76 -3.84 -16.13
C GLU A 146 -8.93 -4.81 -16.04
N ILE A 147 -10.11 -4.34 -16.41
CA ILE A 147 -11.32 -5.15 -16.42
C ILE A 147 -11.95 -5.13 -17.80
N ASP A 148 -12.52 -6.26 -18.21
CA ASP A 148 -13.36 -6.29 -19.39
C ASP A 148 -14.69 -5.59 -19.07
N LYS A 149 -14.95 -4.48 -19.76
CA LYS A 149 -16.19 -3.71 -19.71
C LYS A 149 -17.41 -4.58 -20.02
N TRP A 150 -17.23 -5.60 -20.87
CA TRP A 150 -18.28 -6.49 -21.33
C TRP A 150 -18.30 -7.84 -20.62
N ALA A 151 -17.61 -7.99 -19.49
CA ALA A 151 -17.56 -9.26 -18.73
C ALA A 151 -18.95 -9.82 -18.34
N HIS A 152 -19.98 -8.97 -18.27
CA HIS A 152 -21.37 -9.35 -18.01
C HIS A 152 -22.11 -9.92 -19.24
N LEU A 153 -21.55 -9.76 -20.44
CA LEU A 153 -22.09 -10.20 -21.73
C LEU A 153 -21.10 -11.16 -22.41
N PRO A 154 -21.23 -12.48 -22.22
CA PRO A 154 -20.26 -13.46 -22.71
C PRO A 154 -20.06 -13.50 -24.24
N SER A 155 -21.02 -12.98 -25.00
CA SER A 155 -20.98 -12.94 -26.48
C SER A 155 -20.33 -11.67 -27.05
N ALA A 156 -20.03 -10.68 -26.21
CA ALA A 156 -19.39 -9.45 -26.64
C ALA A 156 -17.87 -9.65 -26.78
N ILE A 157 -17.25 -8.93 -27.72
CA ILE A 157 -15.80 -8.91 -27.85
C ILE A 157 -15.24 -8.15 -26.63
N PRO A 158 -14.28 -8.72 -25.88
CA PRO A 158 -13.72 -8.06 -24.70
C PRO A 158 -13.17 -6.68 -25.01
N GLU A 159 -13.49 -5.72 -24.14
CA GLU A 159 -12.96 -4.34 -24.20
C GLU A 159 -12.40 -4.01 -22.81
N PHE A 160 -11.08 -4.02 -22.68
CA PHE A 160 -10.41 -3.80 -21.41
C PHE A 160 -10.32 -2.31 -21.08
N VAL A 161 -10.73 -1.96 -19.86
CA VAL A 161 -10.64 -0.62 -19.30
C VAL A 161 -9.99 -0.67 -17.92
N THR A 162 -9.08 0.26 -17.64
CA THR A 162 -8.50 0.40 -16.31
C THR A 162 -9.52 1.04 -15.38
N LYS A 163 -9.81 0.40 -14.25
CA LYS A 163 -10.64 0.95 -13.18
C LYS A 163 -9.91 0.94 -11.85
N SER A 164 -10.22 1.95 -11.04
CA SER A 164 -9.72 2.06 -9.67
C SER A 164 -10.65 1.31 -8.71
N PHE A 165 -10.05 0.55 -7.81
CA PHE A 165 -10.74 -0.13 -6.72
C PHE A 165 -10.05 0.18 -5.39
N TYR A 166 -10.76 -0.01 -4.29
CA TYR A 166 -10.24 0.25 -2.96
C TYR A 166 -10.20 -1.03 -2.15
N ALA A 167 -9.13 -1.24 -1.38
CA ALA A 167 -8.95 -2.46 -0.63
C ALA A 167 -8.14 -2.25 0.65
N GLN A 168 -8.26 -3.21 1.56
CA GLN A 168 -7.37 -3.42 2.68
C GLN A 168 -6.38 -4.53 2.34
N VAL A 169 -5.09 -4.26 2.51
CA VAL A 169 -4.03 -5.26 2.36
C VAL A 169 -3.94 -6.06 3.66
N ASN A 170 -4.31 -7.34 3.62
CA ASN A 170 -4.20 -8.23 4.77
C ASN A 170 -2.72 -8.58 5.03
N TYR A 171 -2.02 -8.98 3.98
CA TYR A 171 -0.58 -9.28 3.98
C TYR A 171 -0.05 -9.33 2.54
N PHE A 172 1.25 -9.06 2.39
CA PHE A 172 1.97 -9.34 1.15
C PHE A 172 2.50 -10.77 1.18
N PHE A 173 2.64 -11.41 0.01
CA PHE A 173 2.93 -12.83 -0.08
C PHE A 173 3.82 -13.14 -1.28
N LEU A 174 4.98 -13.71 -0.99
CA LEU A 174 5.88 -14.27 -1.98
C LEU A 174 5.51 -15.74 -2.21
N TYR A 175 5.11 -16.04 -3.44
CA TYR A 175 4.62 -17.35 -3.84
C TYR A 175 5.46 -17.95 -4.96
N GLU A 176 5.68 -19.26 -4.94
CA GLU A 176 6.41 -19.97 -5.97
C GLU A 176 5.42 -20.73 -6.87
N TYR A 177 5.47 -20.45 -8.17
CA TYR A 177 4.63 -21.04 -9.20
C TYR A 177 5.49 -21.37 -10.41
N MET A 178 5.56 -22.65 -10.80
CA MET A 178 6.31 -23.11 -11.98
C MET A 178 7.77 -22.61 -11.99
N ASP A 179 8.46 -22.75 -10.85
CA ASP A 179 9.84 -22.28 -10.61
C ASP A 179 10.02 -20.75 -10.73
N GLN A 180 8.92 -19.98 -10.76
CA GLN A 180 8.92 -18.53 -10.72
C GLN A 180 8.38 -18.02 -9.40
N LYS A 181 9.03 -16.98 -8.87
CA LYS A 181 8.59 -16.30 -7.65
C LYS A 181 7.71 -15.09 -8.02
N ILE A 182 6.45 -15.16 -7.65
CA ILE A 182 5.42 -14.16 -7.92
C ILE A 182 5.16 -13.36 -6.65
N MET A 183 5.03 -12.04 -6.79
CA MET A 183 4.75 -11.13 -5.69
C MET A 183 3.26 -10.80 -5.66
N LEU A 184 2.57 -11.28 -4.63
CA LEU A 184 1.12 -11.13 -4.49
C LEU A 184 0.77 -10.30 -3.23
N ALA A 185 -0.42 -9.73 -3.24
CA ALA A 185 -1.07 -9.17 -2.06
C ALA A 185 -2.38 -9.91 -1.81
N ASN A 186 -2.59 -10.36 -0.57
CA ASN A 186 -3.91 -10.81 -0.13
C ASN A 186 -4.69 -9.58 0.33
N VAL A 187 -5.78 -9.26 -0.37
CA VAL A 187 -6.55 -8.03 -0.15
C VAL A 187 -8.00 -8.34 0.16
N THR A 188 -8.62 -7.52 1.00
CA THR A 188 -10.06 -7.48 1.22
C THR A 188 -10.61 -6.25 0.52
N TRP A 189 -11.44 -6.46 -0.50
CA TRP A 189 -12.05 -5.37 -1.27
C TRP A 189 -13.06 -4.59 -0.43
N THR A 190 -13.28 -3.32 -0.76
CA THR A 190 -14.46 -2.62 -0.27
C THR A 190 -15.70 -3.09 -1.04
N ASN A 191 -16.89 -2.93 -0.45
CA ASN A 191 -18.12 -2.93 -1.23
C ASN A 191 -18.19 -1.70 -2.15
N GLU A 192 -19.29 -1.60 -2.90
CA GLU A 192 -19.56 -0.49 -3.81
C GLU A 192 -19.29 0.87 -3.15
N VAL A 193 -18.41 1.64 -3.79
CA VAL A 193 -18.03 2.98 -3.36
C VAL A 193 -18.99 3.97 -3.98
N ASN A 194 -19.54 4.83 -3.14
CA ASN A 194 -20.43 5.91 -3.52
C ASN A 194 -19.71 7.24 -3.34
N GLU A 195 -19.90 8.14 -4.29
CA GLU A 195 -19.43 9.51 -4.22
C GLU A 195 -20.62 10.43 -3.97
N ASP A 196 -20.50 11.32 -2.99
CA ASP A 196 -21.52 12.33 -2.75
C ASP A 196 -21.34 13.57 -3.63
N SER A 197 -22.28 14.51 -3.53
CA SER A 197 -22.26 15.75 -4.31
C SER A 197 -21.05 16.66 -4.04
N LEU A 198 -20.29 16.40 -2.97
CA LEU A 198 -19.08 17.13 -2.60
C LEU A 198 -17.80 16.40 -3.05
N GLY A 199 -17.93 15.29 -3.78
CA GLY A 199 -16.80 14.47 -4.22
C GLY A 199 -16.26 13.54 -3.13
N THR A 200 -16.97 13.38 -2.02
CA THR A 200 -16.51 12.52 -0.92
C THR A 200 -16.87 11.07 -1.19
N THR A 201 -15.85 10.22 -1.33
CA THR A 201 -16.03 8.78 -1.55
C THR A 201 -16.21 8.02 -0.23
N SER A 202 -17.22 7.13 -0.18
CA SER A 202 -17.52 6.30 0.99
C SER A 202 -18.13 4.94 0.63
N PHE A 203 -18.04 3.97 1.53
CA PHE A 203 -18.62 2.63 1.35
C PHE A 203 -19.19 2.07 2.66
N VAL A 204 -19.94 0.97 2.57
CA VAL A 204 -20.54 0.26 3.71
C VAL A 204 -20.15 -1.21 3.70
N GLY A 205 -19.36 -1.60 4.69
CA GLY A 205 -18.91 -2.99 4.87
C GLY A 205 -17.82 -3.41 3.88
N ASP A 206 -17.23 -4.55 4.19
CA ASP A 206 -16.13 -5.12 3.42
C ASP A 206 -16.65 -6.18 2.46
N GLY A 207 -15.99 -6.30 1.31
CA GLY A 207 -16.28 -7.24 0.25
C GLY A 207 -15.51 -8.56 0.40
N SER A 208 -15.21 -9.20 -0.73
CA SER A 208 -14.52 -10.47 -0.76
C SER A 208 -13.00 -10.31 -0.60
N THR A 209 -12.36 -11.34 -0.05
CA THR A 209 -10.89 -11.43 -0.02
C THR A 209 -10.36 -12.15 -1.25
N GLN A 210 -9.34 -11.60 -1.90
CA GLN A 210 -8.71 -12.16 -3.11
C GLN A 210 -7.19 -11.97 -3.07
N PHE A 211 -6.48 -12.65 -3.98
CA PHE A 211 -5.09 -12.33 -4.28
C PHE A 211 -5.03 -11.47 -5.53
N ILE A 212 -4.15 -10.48 -5.50
CA ILE A 212 -3.79 -9.65 -6.65
C ILE A 212 -2.28 -9.62 -6.80
N ASP A 213 -1.82 -9.31 -8.01
CA ASP A 213 -0.43 -8.96 -8.24
C ASP A 213 -0.14 -7.59 -7.59
N VAL A 214 1.04 -7.43 -6.99
CA VAL A 214 1.42 -6.21 -6.26
C VAL A 214 1.51 -4.99 -7.15
N THR A 215 1.79 -5.15 -8.45
CA THR A 215 1.81 -4.08 -9.45
C THR A 215 0.47 -3.38 -9.62
N ALA A 216 -0.63 -4.06 -9.27
CA ALA A 216 -1.96 -3.46 -9.29
C ALA A 216 -2.15 -2.42 -8.17
N ILE A 217 -1.30 -2.43 -7.14
CA ILE A 217 -1.38 -1.50 -6.01
C ILE A 217 -0.76 -0.18 -6.44
N ASN A 218 -1.59 0.86 -6.55
CA ASN A 218 -1.14 2.16 -7.01
C ASN A 218 -0.58 3.02 -5.87
N ARG A 219 -1.37 3.22 -4.81
CA ARG A 219 -1.00 4.10 -3.69
C ARG A 219 -1.80 3.80 -2.43
N CYS A 220 -1.34 4.39 -1.34
CA CYS A 220 -2.04 4.38 -0.06
C CYS A 220 -3.21 5.37 -0.04
N VAL A 221 -4.34 4.94 0.50
CA VAL A 221 -5.48 5.80 0.86
C VAL A 221 -5.80 5.62 2.34
N GLY A 222 -6.58 6.49 2.96
CA GLY A 222 -7.00 6.37 4.35
C GLY A 222 -8.45 5.92 4.47
N PHE A 223 -8.75 4.90 5.28
CA PHE A 223 -10.12 4.55 5.61
C PHE A 223 -10.52 5.08 6.99
N MET A 224 -11.56 5.92 7.04
CA MET A 224 -12.09 6.51 8.27
C MET A 224 -13.52 6.03 8.51
N LYS A 225 -13.69 5.18 9.52
CA LYS A 225 -15.01 4.65 9.88
C LYS A 225 -15.79 5.65 10.74
N LEU A 226 -17.01 6.00 10.30
CA LEU A 226 -17.96 6.83 11.03
C LEU A 226 -19.33 6.13 11.07
N GLY A 227 -19.62 5.49 12.20
CA GLY A 227 -20.81 4.66 12.36
C GLY A 227 -20.78 3.44 11.43
N ARG A 228 -21.75 3.36 10.52
CA ARG A 228 -21.86 2.26 9.53
C ARG A 228 -21.14 2.53 8.21
N LYS A 229 -20.76 3.78 7.96
CA LYS A 229 -20.06 4.18 6.74
C LYS A 229 -18.57 4.28 6.99
N THR A 230 -17.78 3.95 5.98
CA THR A 230 -16.34 4.20 5.96
C THR A 230 -16.06 5.19 4.83
N TYR A 231 -15.42 6.31 5.18
CA TYR A 231 -14.99 7.32 4.24
C TYR A 231 -13.58 7.02 3.75
N ILE A 232 -13.33 7.27 2.48
CA ILE A 232 -12.02 7.12 1.86
C ILE A 232 -11.40 8.51 1.78
N ILE A 233 -10.19 8.62 2.30
CA ILE A 233 -9.38 9.84 2.31
C ILE A 233 -8.17 9.58 1.41
N ASP A 234 -8.24 10.08 0.19
CA ASP A 234 -7.11 10.03 -0.74
C ASP A 234 -6.44 11.41 -0.77
N LYS A 235 -5.22 11.49 -0.25
CA LYS A 235 -4.46 12.75 -0.18
C LYS A 235 -3.88 13.14 -1.53
N GLU A 236 -3.64 12.17 -2.41
CA GLU A 236 -2.97 12.39 -3.69
C GLU A 236 -3.96 12.74 -4.81
N CYS A 237 -5.25 12.48 -4.59
CA CYS A 237 -6.32 12.93 -5.50
C CYS A 237 -6.42 14.47 -5.58
N MET A 238 -5.86 15.21 -4.62
CA MET A 238 -5.84 16.67 -4.65
C MET A 238 -4.79 17.26 -5.61
N GLU A 239 -3.86 16.45 -6.13
CA GLU A 239 -2.78 16.90 -7.03
C GLU A 239 -3.11 16.69 -8.52
N GLU A 240 -4.21 16.02 -8.87
CA GLU A 240 -4.62 15.79 -10.27
C GLU A 240 -5.38 17.01 -10.89
N TRP A 241 -5.31 18.20 -10.27
CA TRP A 241 -5.98 19.44 -10.70
C TRP A 241 -5.02 20.58 -11.13
N GLU A 242 -3.80 20.25 -11.56
CA GLU A 242 -2.88 21.20 -12.25
C GLU A 242 -2.68 20.80 -13.73
#